data_AF-A0A954HHY0-F1
#
_entry.id   AF-A0A954HHY0-F1
#
_cell.length_a   1.000
_cell.length_b   1.000
_cell.length_c   1.000
_cell.angle_alpha   90.00
_cell.angle_beta   90.00
_cell.angle_gamma   90.00
#
_symmetry.space_group_name_H-M   'P 1'
#
loop_
_entity.id
_entity.type
_entity.pdbx_description
1 polymer ?
#
loop_
_entity_poly.entity_id
_entity_poly.type
_entity_poly.pdbx_seq_one_letter_code
_entity_poly.pdbx_strand_id
1 'polypeptide(L)' 'MNIQLPDGSVKEFPAGSSALDVARSIGERLANATVAAQVGETIVDAMRPLEELTDA' A
#
# COMPACT_ATOMS: atom_id res chain seq x y z
N MET A 1 9.84 -3.42 4.87
CA MET A 1 8.94 -2.30 5.16
C MET A 1 7.67 -2.86 5.76
N ASN A 2 7.25 -2.36 6.92
CA ASN A 2 6.11 -2.90 7.65
C ASN A 2 4.88 -2.04 7.36
N ILE A 3 3.86 -2.62 6.77
CA ILE A 3 2.64 -1.92 6.39
C ILE A 3 1.52 -2.39 7.31
N GLN A 4 0.96 -1.45 8.05
CA GLN A 4 -0.23 -1.68 8.86
C GLN A 4 -1.48 -1.43 8.00
N LEU A 5 -2.35 -2.43 7.96
CA LEU A 5 -3.65 -2.35 7.31
C LEU A 5 -4.72 -1.80 8.27
N PRO A 6 -5.85 -1.30 7.77
CA PRO A 6 -6.93 -0.76 8.61
C PRO A 6 -7.58 -1.80 9.53
N ASP A 7 -7.36 -3.09 9.30
CA ASP A 7 -7.78 -4.19 10.18
C ASP A 7 -6.83 -4.42 11.36
N GLY A 8 -5.72 -3.67 11.44
CA GLY A 8 -4.69 -3.80 12.47
C GLY A 8 -3.62 -4.85 12.16
N SER A 9 -3.75 -5.58 11.06
CA SER A 9 -2.71 -6.53 10.63
C SER A 9 -1.49 -5.79 10.10
N VAL A 10 -0.30 -6.35 10.37
CA VAL A 10 0.97 -5.83 9.87
C VAL A 10 1.55 -6.84 8.90
N LYS A 11 1.87 -6.38 7.69
CA LYS A 11 2.48 -7.19 6.64
C LYS A 11 3.85 -6.62 6.24
N GLU A 12 4.79 -7.52 6.00
CA GLU A 12 6.11 -7.16 5.48
C GLU A 12 6.11 -7.16 3.96
N PHE A 13 6.63 -6.07 3.40
CA PHE A 13 6.83 -5.90 1.97
C PHE A 13 8.26 -5.42 1.67
N PRO A 14 8.80 -5.78 0.49
CA PRO A 14 10.10 -5.28 0.05
C PRO A 14 10.09 -3.77 -0.16
N ALA A 15 11.29 -3.16 -0.11
CA ALA A 15 11.49 -1.77 -0.52
C ALA A 15 11.02 -1.58 -1.97
N GLY A 16 10.46 -0.41 -2.26
CA GLY A 16 9.84 -0.09 -3.55
C GLY A 16 8.44 -0.66 -3.77
N SER A 17 7.84 -1.39 -2.82
CA SER A 17 6.48 -1.92 -2.98
C SER A 17 5.45 -0.80 -3.09
N SER A 18 4.50 -0.98 -4.01
CA SER A 18 3.41 -0.03 -4.24
C SER A 18 2.13 -0.43 -3.47
N ALA A 19 1.17 0.48 -3.38
CA ALA A 19 -0.14 0.15 -2.80
C ALA A 19 -0.87 -0.94 -3.61
N LEU A 20 -0.62 -1.02 -4.91
CA LEU A 20 -1.14 -2.08 -5.76
C LEU A 20 -0.61 -3.45 -5.33
N ASP A 21 0.67 -3.56 -4.95
CA ASP A 21 1.25 -4.83 -4.48
C ASP A 21 0.65 -5.27 -3.14
N VAL A 22 0.37 -4.30 -2.26
CA VAL A 22 -0.37 -4.54 -1.02
C VAL A 22 -1.78 -5.04 -1.31
N ALA A 23 -2.50 -4.38 -2.22
CA ALA A 23 -3.84 -4.78 -2.64
C ALA A 23 -3.86 -6.17 -3.28
N ARG A 24 -2.86 -6.51 -4.12
CA ARG A 24 -2.67 -7.84 -4.70
C ARG A 24 -2.49 -8.92 -3.63
N SER A 25 -1.76 -8.63 -2.56
CA SER A 25 -1.58 -9.57 -1.44
C SER A 25 -2.87 -9.87 -0.67
N ILE A 26 -3.89 -9.01 -0.78
CA ILE A 26 -5.21 -9.20 -0.17
C ILE A 26 -6.13 -9.93 -1.15
N GLY A 27 -6.05 -9.60 -2.43
CA GLY A 27 -6.66 -10.39 -3.50
C GLY A 27 -6.71 -9.67 -4.85
N GLU A 28 -6.72 -10.46 -5.92
CA GLU A 28 -6.76 -9.98 -7.31
C GLU A 28 -7.90 -9.01 -7.59
N ARG A 29 -9.09 -9.26 -7.03
CA ARG A 29 -10.24 -8.36 -7.21
C ARG A 29 -9.99 -6.97 -6.62
N LEU A 30 -9.36 -6.90 -5.44
CA LEU A 30 -9.05 -5.62 -4.81
C LEU A 30 -7.98 -4.87 -5.60
N ALA A 31 -6.93 -5.57 -6.03
CA ALA A 31 -5.89 -4.99 -6.88
C ALA A 31 -6.46 -4.34 -8.14
N ASN A 32 -7.34 -5.05 -8.86
CA ASN A 32 -7.96 -4.52 -10.08
C ASN A 32 -8.90 -3.34 -9.83
N ALA A 33 -9.44 -3.20 -8.62
CA ALA A 33 -10.27 -2.06 -8.23
C ALA A 33 -9.46 -0.89 -7.61
N THR A 34 -8.15 -1.08 -7.38
CA THR A 34 -7.32 -0.09 -6.69
C THR A 34 -6.79 0.95 -7.67
N VAL A 35 -7.20 2.21 -7.48
CA VAL A 35 -6.76 3.35 -8.29
C VAL A 35 -5.80 4.26 -7.50
N ALA A 36 -6.07 4.42 -6.21
CA ALA A 36 -5.28 5.21 -5.28
C ALA A 36 -5.30 4.54 -3.91
N ALA A 37 -4.35 4.91 -3.06
CA ALA A 37 -4.32 4.51 -1.67
C ALA A 37 -4.17 5.73 -0.77
N GLN A 38 -4.68 5.61 0.45
CA GLN A 38 -4.47 6.58 1.51
C GLN A 38 -3.38 6.05 2.44
N VAL A 39 -2.33 6.84 2.61
CA VAL A 39 -1.21 6.56 3.53
C VAL A 39 -1.17 7.69 4.54
N GLY A 40 -1.58 7.39 5.78
CA GLY A 40 -1.84 8.41 6.79
C GLY A 40 -2.89 9.42 6.30
N GLU A 41 -2.50 10.68 6.17
CA GLU A 41 -3.37 11.77 5.69
C GLU A 41 -3.21 12.06 4.19
N THR A 42 -2.31 11.36 3.49
CA THR A 42 -1.98 11.62 2.08
C THR A 42 -2.61 10.60 1.15
N ILE A 43 -3.25 11.07 0.06
CA ILE A 43 -3.73 10.21 -1.03
C ILE A 43 -2.64 10.12 -2.10
N VAL A 44 -2.34 8.89 -2.52
CA VAL A 44 -1.25 8.58 -3.47
C VAL A 44 -1.74 7.63 -4.55
N ASP A 45 -1.06 7.68 -5.70
CA ASP A 45 -1.31 6.76 -6.81
C ASP A 45 -0.99 5.31 -6.42
N ALA A 46 -1.80 4.37 -6.88
CA ALA A 46 -1.64 2.95 -6.55
C ALA A 46 -0.30 2.35 -6.98
N MET A 47 0.32 2.88 -8.04
CA MET A 47 1.61 2.39 -8.57
C MET A 47 2.81 3.12 -7.97
N ARG A 48 2.61 4.17 -7.16
CA ARG A 48 3.70 4.90 -6.53
C ARG A 48 4.36 4.01 -5.45
N PRO A 49 5.70 3.96 -5.38
CA PRO A 49 6.39 3.29 -4.28
C PRO A 49 6.01 3.89 -2.92
N LEU A 50 5.63 3.04 -1.97
CA LEU A 50 5.19 3.49 -0.64
C LEU A 50 6.35 3.98 0.23
N GLU A 51 7.59 3.57 -0.08
CA GLU A 51 8.79 3.99 0.65
C GLU A 51 9.06 5.50 0.56
N GLU A 52 8.60 6.16 -0.50
CA GLU A 52 8.73 7.61 -0.69
C GLU A 52 7.74 8.42 0.17
N LEU A 53 6.82 7.74 0.84
CA LEU A 53 5.72 8.35 1.59
C LEU A 53 5.94 8.29 3.10
N THR A 54 6.88 7.46 3.53
CA THR A 54 7.35 7.41 4.91
C THR A 54 8.52 8.37 5.07
N ASP A 55 8.24 9.67 5.04
CA ASP A 55 9.14 10.71 5.50
C ASP A 55 8.53 11.35 6.75
N ALA A 56 9.26 11.24 7.87
CA ALA A 56 8.97 11.63 9.27
C ALA A 56 8.40 10.53 10.19
#